data_AF-A0A6A3BD38-F1
#
_entry.id   AF-A0A6A3BD38-F1
#
_cell.length_a   1.000
_cell.length_b   1.000
_cell.length_c   1.000
_cell.angle_alpha   90.00
_cell.angle_beta   90.00
_cell.angle_gamma   90.00
#
_symmetry.space_group_name_H-M   'P 1'
#
loop_
_entity.id
_entity.type
_entity.pdbx_description
1 polymer ?
#
loop_
_entity_poly.entity_id
_entity_poly.type
_entity_poly.pdbx_seq_one_letter_code
_entity_poly.pdbx_strand_id
1 'polypeptide(L)'
;MCLRNKLNEAAKAGNIDGLYDVIGRDPYILDRISEIPFVDTPVHVAVASGHVDFAVEVMNLKSSFARKLNKEGYSPIHLAFQNEGTLLRLVETDKDLIRVKGREGCTPLHYAAQHGNLNLLAKFLVACPESIHDVTIRDETALHVAAKNNKLEALRVLVQLLRRTYFYSCSTGKKLLNWKDKDGNTVLHVAAYNNQPKMIKLLLDCKVNVNEINSSGKTPLDVIQELQTPDEASKKDVRRILLNTEALNASSTPRPQPLHEQLRSTITFTERAFGEVLHDIANMSTERSGAVLVILVLILTSTYQATLSPPGGVLQGDGGDSHDHLEPRSLVSRKMLQKYVLPNDGPTFRDKSLHRVNSKEGKSALNSAAFLLFYVPNTLAFIMTFILTLGLLAIVASGS
;
A
#
# COMPACT_ATOMS: atom_id res chain seq x y z
N MET A 1 -6.49 20.99 -53.51
CA MET A 1 -5.97 20.83 -52.12
C MET A 1 -6.64 19.61 -51.50
N CYS A 2 -5.89 18.71 -50.84
CA CYS A 2 -6.46 17.48 -50.28
C CYS A 2 -7.46 17.78 -49.15
N LEU A 3 -8.56 17.01 -49.05
CA LEU A 3 -9.55 17.13 -47.96
C LEU A 3 -8.92 16.97 -46.57
N ARG A 4 -7.94 16.06 -46.44
CA ARG A 4 -7.17 15.89 -45.19
C ARG A 4 -6.39 17.15 -44.80
N ASN A 5 -5.88 17.92 -45.78
CA ASN A 5 -5.21 19.18 -45.48
C ASN A 5 -6.23 20.22 -45.01
N LYS A 6 -7.42 20.30 -45.62
CA LYS A 6 -8.51 21.17 -45.13
C LYS A 6 -8.91 20.83 -43.70
N LEU A 7 -9.04 19.54 -43.37
CA LEU A 7 -9.34 19.06 -42.01
C LEU A 7 -8.25 19.47 -41.01
N ASN A 8 -6.97 19.39 -41.41
CA ASN A 8 -5.85 19.84 -40.58
C ASN A 8 -5.84 21.37 -40.39
N GLU A 9 -6.15 22.17 -41.41
CA GLU A 9 -6.27 23.63 -41.25
C GLU A 9 -7.49 24.02 -40.40
N ALA A 10 -8.62 23.31 -40.53
CA ALA A 10 -9.78 23.48 -39.63
C ALA A 10 -9.41 23.17 -38.17
N ALA A 11 -8.63 22.10 -37.93
CA ALA A 11 -8.13 21.74 -36.60
C ALA A 11 -7.16 22.79 -36.02
N LYS A 12 -6.24 23.34 -36.83
CA LYS A 12 -5.34 24.44 -36.43
C LYS A 12 -6.08 25.74 -36.08
N ALA A 13 -7.27 25.95 -36.65
CA ALA A 13 -8.08 27.16 -36.44
C ALA A 13 -9.24 26.96 -35.46
N GLY A 14 -9.43 25.74 -34.92
CA GLY A 14 -10.57 25.38 -34.08
C GLY A 14 -11.94 25.44 -34.78
N ASN A 15 -11.98 25.44 -36.11
CA ASN A 15 -13.19 25.70 -36.88
C ASN A 15 -14.08 24.44 -37.02
N ILE A 16 -15.08 24.33 -36.14
CA ILE A 16 -16.04 23.21 -36.10
C ILE A 16 -16.93 23.16 -37.35
N ASP A 17 -17.35 24.30 -37.90
CA ASP A 17 -18.10 24.32 -39.17
C ASP A 17 -17.24 23.72 -40.31
N GLY A 18 -15.94 24.06 -40.34
CA GLY A 18 -14.96 23.52 -41.25
C GLY A 18 -14.66 22.02 -41.10
N LEU A 19 -14.96 21.43 -39.93
CA LEU A 19 -14.94 19.97 -39.72
C LEU A 19 -16.16 19.32 -40.42
N TYR A 20 -17.36 19.81 -40.14
CA TYR A 20 -18.58 19.29 -40.78
C TYR A 20 -18.61 19.53 -42.29
N ASP A 21 -18.09 20.67 -42.75
CA ASP A 21 -17.94 21.00 -44.18
C ASP A 21 -16.95 20.07 -44.91
N VAL A 22 -16.07 19.36 -44.18
CA VAL A 22 -15.24 18.28 -44.74
C VAL A 22 -15.91 16.92 -44.62
N ILE A 23 -16.57 16.61 -43.51
CA ILE A 23 -17.32 15.34 -43.32
C ILE A 23 -18.47 15.22 -44.35
N GLY A 24 -19.21 16.30 -44.60
CA GLY A 24 -20.28 16.34 -45.60
C GLY A 24 -19.81 16.13 -47.05
N ARG A 25 -18.51 16.31 -47.32
CA ARG A 25 -17.89 16.02 -48.64
C ARG A 25 -17.35 14.58 -48.71
N ASP A 26 -17.07 13.95 -47.57
CA ASP A 26 -16.39 12.65 -47.47
C ASP A 26 -16.63 12.03 -46.07
N PRO A 27 -17.77 11.33 -45.85
CA PRO A 27 -18.17 10.86 -44.52
C PRO A 27 -17.16 9.93 -43.85
N TYR A 28 -16.41 9.15 -44.65
CA TYR A 28 -15.46 8.14 -44.18
C TYR A 28 -14.05 8.70 -43.94
N ILE A 29 -13.85 10.03 -43.99
CA ILE A 29 -12.53 10.65 -43.82
C ILE A 29 -11.90 10.36 -42.44
N LEU A 30 -12.71 10.30 -41.38
CA LEU A 30 -12.23 9.99 -40.03
C LEU A 30 -11.85 8.50 -39.90
N ASP A 31 -12.61 7.60 -40.53
CA ASP A 31 -12.33 6.16 -40.52
C ASP A 31 -10.98 5.85 -41.18
N ARG A 32 -10.74 6.35 -42.39
CA ARG A 32 -9.48 6.16 -43.12
C ARG A 32 -8.27 6.82 -42.44
N ILE A 33 -8.47 7.84 -41.61
CA ILE A 33 -7.41 8.36 -40.72
C ILE A 33 -7.20 7.42 -39.54
N SER A 34 -8.26 6.80 -38.99
CA SER A 34 -8.16 5.88 -37.86
C SER A 34 -7.49 4.54 -38.20
N GLU A 35 -7.57 4.09 -39.46
CA GLU A 35 -6.88 2.90 -39.98
C GLU A 35 -5.35 3.05 -39.98
N ILE A 36 -4.81 4.23 -40.32
CA ILE A 36 -3.36 4.47 -40.39
C ILE A 36 -2.74 4.27 -38.99
N PRO A 37 -1.80 3.33 -38.75
CA PRO A 37 -1.38 2.96 -37.39
C PRO A 37 -0.78 4.10 -36.57
N PHE A 38 0.16 4.86 -37.13
CA PHE A 38 0.83 5.99 -36.49
C PHE A 38 0.59 7.26 -37.29
N VAL A 39 -0.18 8.20 -36.73
CA VAL A 39 -0.70 9.32 -37.51
C VAL A 39 -1.08 10.50 -36.63
N ASP A 40 -0.70 11.71 -37.06
CA ASP A 40 -1.25 12.94 -36.53
C ASP A 40 -2.73 13.04 -36.97
N THR A 41 -3.62 12.73 -36.04
CA THR A 41 -5.08 12.89 -36.18
C THR A 41 -5.47 14.37 -36.02
N PRO A 42 -6.67 14.80 -36.43
CA PRO A 42 -7.12 16.18 -36.22
C PRO A 42 -7.11 16.59 -34.74
N VAL A 43 -7.32 15.64 -33.82
CA VAL A 43 -7.22 15.86 -32.36
C VAL A 43 -5.80 16.25 -31.94
N HIS A 44 -4.76 15.60 -32.48
CA HIS A 44 -3.37 15.98 -32.20
C HIS A 44 -3.08 17.43 -32.64
N VAL A 45 -3.54 17.79 -33.85
CA VAL A 45 -3.33 19.12 -34.43
C VAL A 45 -4.08 20.20 -33.65
N ALA A 46 -5.34 19.95 -33.30
CA ALA A 46 -6.15 20.88 -32.51
C ALA A 46 -5.60 21.08 -31.09
N VAL A 47 -5.21 20.00 -30.41
CA VAL A 47 -4.62 20.05 -29.06
C VAL A 47 -3.27 20.77 -29.05
N ALA A 48 -2.39 20.50 -30.02
CA ALA A 48 -1.14 21.23 -30.17
C ALA A 48 -1.35 22.72 -30.50
N SER A 49 -2.51 23.09 -31.05
CA SER A 49 -2.93 24.47 -31.30
C SER A 49 -3.76 25.08 -30.14
N GLY A 50 -4.02 24.33 -29.07
CA GLY A 50 -4.82 24.74 -27.92
C GLY A 50 -6.35 24.69 -28.10
N HIS A 51 -6.86 24.35 -29.29
CA HIS A 51 -8.29 24.35 -29.64
C HIS A 51 -9.01 23.11 -29.08
N VAL A 52 -9.30 23.14 -27.78
CA VAL A 52 -9.84 21.97 -27.07
C VAL A 52 -11.28 21.62 -27.45
N ASP A 53 -12.14 22.58 -27.77
CA ASP A 53 -13.54 22.29 -28.12
C ASP A 53 -13.65 21.56 -29.46
N PHE A 54 -12.85 21.94 -30.46
CA PHE A 54 -12.68 21.17 -31.70
C PHE A 54 -12.10 19.77 -31.43
N ALA A 55 -11.13 19.65 -30.52
CA ALA A 55 -10.55 18.37 -30.16
C ALA A 55 -11.59 17.44 -29.49
N VAL A 56 -12.41 17.97 -28.57
CA VAL A 56 -13.52 17.26 -27.94
C VAL A 56 -14.57 16.85 -28.97
N GLU A 57 -14.96 17.72 -29.89
CA GLU A 57 -15.95 17.37 -30.92
C GLU A 57 -15.47 16.26 -31.86
N VAL A 58 -14.21 16.30 -32.28
CA VAL A 58 -13.61 15.20 -33.05
C VAL A 58 -13.49 13.91 -32.24
N MET A 59 -13.31 13.98 -30.91
CA MET A 59 -13.33 12.80 -30.04
C MET A 59 -14.76 12.26 -29.81
N ASN A 60 -15.79 13.12 -29.78
CA ASN A 60 -17.20 12.69 -29.74
C ASN A 60 -17.55 11.90 -31.01
N LEU A 61 -17.13 12.40 -32.18
CA LEU A 61 -17.34 11.75 -33.47
C LEU A 61 -16.48 10.49 -33.67
N LYS A 62 -15.25 10.45 -33.11
CA LYS A 62 -14.32 9.32 -33.26
C LYS A 62 -13.41 9.13 -32.04
N SER A 63 -13.96 8.55 -30.98
CA SER A 63 -13.31 8.37 -29.67
C SER A 63 -11.95 7.66 -29.71
N SER A 64 -11.71 6.76 -30.69
CA SER A 64 -10.42 6.10 -30.86
C SER A 64 -9.26 7.06 -31.13
N PHE A 65 -9.51 8.28 -31.61
CA PHE A 65 -8.48 9.30 -31.77
C PHE A 65 -7.93 9.86 -30.45
N ALA A 66 -8.66 9.78 -29.34
CA ALA A 66 -8.19 10.24 -28.03
C ALA A 66 -6.99 9.42 -27.50
N ARG A 67 -6.87 8.17 -27.96
CA ARG A 67 -5.85 7.18 -27.52
C ARG A 67 -4.87 6.80 -28.62
N LYS A 68 -5.13 7.20 -29.86
CA LYS A 68 -4.25 7.00 -31.03
C LYS A 68 -2.90 7.67 -30.79
N LEU A 69 -1.81 7.03 -31.22
CA LEU A 69 -0.46 7.61 -31.17
C LEU A 69 -0.09 8.22 -32.52
N ASN A 70 0.58 9.38 -32.49
CA ASN A 70 1.25 9.95 -33.64
C ASN A 70 2.62 9.29 -33.92
N LYS A 71 3.36 9.82 -34.89
CA LYS A 71 4.66 9.29 -35.33
C LYS A 71 5.77 9.38 -34.26
N GLU A 72 5.60 10.24 -33.26
CA GLU A 72 6.57 10.42 -32.17
C GLU A 72 6.25 9.53 -30.96
N GLY A 73 5.13 8.80 -31.01
CA GLY A 73 4.63 7.97 -29.91
C GLY A 73 3.78 8.73 -28.89
N TYR A 74 3.29 9.93 -29.22
CA TYR A 74 2.43 10.73 -28.34
C TYR A 74 0.96 10.57 -28.74
N SER A 75 0.06 10.43 -27.76
CA SER A 75 -1.39 10.66 -27.96
C SER A 75 -1.74 12.13 -27.68
N PRO A 76 -2.95 12.62 -28.01
CA PRO A 76 -3.29 14.04 -27.85
C PRO A 76 -3.07 14.57 -26.43
N ILE A 77 -3.42 13.82 -25.39
CA ILE A 77 -3.20 14.24 -23.98
C ILE A 77 -1.71 14.47 -23.64
N HIS A 78 -0.77 13.83 -24.34
CA HIS A 78 0.66 14.08 -24.17
C HIS A 78 1.10 15.41 -24.80
N LEU A 79 0.52 15.79 -25.93
CA LEU A 79 0.77 17.10 -26.56
C LEU A 79 0.15 18.24 -25.73
N ALA A 80 -0.96 17.97 -25.03
CA ALA A 80 -1.65 18.95 -24.20
C ALA A 80 -0.81 19.49 -23.02
N PHE A 81 0.34 18.90 -22.66
CA PHE A 81 1.24 19.44 -21.64
C PHE A 81 1.78 20.84 -21.94
N GLN A 82 1.65 21.33 -23.18
CA GLN A 82 1.94 22.71 -23.55
C GLN A 82 0.85 23.72 -23.11
N ASN A 83 -0.35 23.25 -22.77
CA ASN A 83 -1.49 24.08 -22.34
C ASN A 83 -2.29 23.37 -21.23
N GLU A 84 -2.09 23.77 -19.96
CA GLU A 84 -2.80 23.17 -18.82
C GLU A 84 -4.33 23.25 -18.94
N GLY A 85 -4.89 24.30 -19.56
CA GLY A 85 -6.33 24.40 -19.80
C GLY A 85 -6.85 23.30 -20.73
N THR A 86 -6.18 23.09 -21.86
CA THR A 86 -6.49 21.99 -22.79
C THR A 86 -6.33 20.63 -22.11
N LEU A 87 -5.22 20.40 -21.40
CA LEU A 87 -4.92 19.14 -20.72
C LEU A 87 -5.99 18.75 -19.69
N LEU A 88 -6.45 19.71 -18.88
CA LEU A 88 -7.49 19.46 -17.89
C LEU A 88 -8.84 19.20 -18.52
N ARG A 89 -9.21 19.96 -19.56
CA ARG A 89 -10.48 19.79 -20.28
C ARG A 89 -10.57 18.44 -21.02
N LEU A 90 -9.45 17.92 -21.52
CA LEU A 90 -9.39 16.53 -22.03
C LEU A 90 -9.65 15.51 -20.91
N VAL A 91 -9.08 15.70 -19.72
CA VAL A 91 -9.26 14.81 -18.55
C VAL A 91 -10.66 14.92 -17.92
N GLU A 92 -11.31 16.08 -18.01
CA GLU A 92 -12.74 16.23 -17.68
C GLU A 92 -13.64 15.42 -18.62
N THR A 93 -13.26 15.33 -19.90
CA THR A 93 -14.01 14.62 -20.94
C THR A 93 -13.82 13.10 -20.84
N ASP A 94 -12.57 12.65 -20.63
CA ASP A 94 -12.23 11.23 -20.47
C ASP A 94 -11.09 11.08 -19.43
N LYS A 95 -11.44 10.62 -18.22
CA LYS A 95 -10.51 10.42 -17.11
C LYS A 95 -9.52 9.30 -17.37
N ASP A 96 -9.89 8.29 -18.16
CA ASP A 96 -9.04 7.15 -18.47
C ASP A 96 -7.92 7.53 -19.46
N LEU A 97 -7.90 8.77 -19.97
CA LEU A 97 -6.73 9.33 -20.66
C LEU A 97 -5.52 9.51 -19.74
N ILE A 98 -5.70 9.67 -18.42
CA ILE A 98 -4.61 9.77 -17.43
C ILE A 98 -3.69 8.53 -17.46
N ARG A 99 -4.25 7.37 -17.85
CA ARG A 99 -3.53 6.08 -17.93
C ARG A 99 -3.01 5.73 -19.33
N VAL A 100 -3.25 6.57 -20.34
CA VAL A 100 -2.76 6.30 -21.70
C VAL A 100 -1.24 6.38 -21.71
N LYS A 101 -0.60 5.29 -22.14
CA LYS A 101 0.85 5.20 -22.27
C LYS A 101 1.30 5.72 -23.63
N GLY A 102 2.08 6.79 -23.63
CA GLY A 102 2.75 7.32 -24.81
C GLY A 102 4.16 6.72 -24.97
N ARG A 103 5.06 7.52 -25.54
CA ARG A 103 6.48 7.21 -25.75
C ARG A 103 7.14 6.73 -24.45
N GLU A 104 7.98 5.71 -24.56
CA GLU A 104 8.61 4.99 -23.44
C GLU A 104 7.61 4.38 -22.42
N GLY A 105 6.33 4.24 -22.77
CA GLY A 105 5.30 3.77 -21.84
C GLY A 105 4.93 4.78 -20.75
N CYS A 106 5.45 6.01 -20.82
CA CYS A 106 5.13 7.09 -19.88
C CYS A 106 3.64 7.48 -19.99
N THR A 107 2.97 7.64 -18.86
CA THR A 107 1.62 8.21 -18.77
C THR A 107 1.68 9.71 -18.41
N PRO A 108 0.58 10.48 -18.58
CA PRO A 108 0.47 11.85 -18.07
C PRO A 108 0.98 12.08 -16.64
N LEU A 109 0.79 11.13 -15.70
CA LEU A 109 1.34 11.24 -14.35
C LEU A 109 2.89 11.27 -14.33
N HIS A 110 3.53 10.47 -15.19
CA HIS A 110 5.00 10.49 -15.35
C HIS A 110 5.48 11.81 -15.95
N TYR A 111 4.77 12.39 -16.93
CA TYR A 111 5.11 13.70 -17.48
C TYR A 111 4.97 14.82 -16.45
N ALA A 112 3.92 14.80 -15.63
CA ALA A 112 3.75 15.76 -14.53
C ALA A 112 4.85 15.62 -13.47
N ALA A 113 5.26 14.38 -13.14
CA ALA A 113 6.38 14.09 -12.24
C ALA A 113 7.74 14.51 -12.79
N GLN A 114 7.98 14.30 -14.10
CA GLN A 114 9.21 14.68 -14.81
C GLN A 114 9.43 16.20 -14.79
N HIS A 115 8.38 16.98 -15.07
CA HIS A 115 8.48 18.45 -15.11
C HIS A 115 8.39 19.04 -13.70
N GLY A 116 7.65 18.39 -12.80
CA GLY A 116 7.42 18.83 -11.42
C GLY A 116 6.15 19.68 -11.25
N ASN A 117 5.17 19.58 -12.15
CA ASN A 117 3.91 20.33 -12.03
C ASN A 117 3.04 19.69 -10.92
N LEU A 118 3.09 20.28 -9.73
CA LEU A 118 2.37 19.82 -8.54
C LEU A 118 0.84 19.89 -8.71
N ASN A 119 0.35 20.83 -9.51
CA ASN A 119 -1.08 21.03 -9.77
C ASN A 119 -1.66 19.87 -10.58
N LEU A 120 -0.97 19.50 -11.67
CA LEU A 120 -1.32 18.34 -12.50
C LEU A 120 -1.19 17.04 -11.71
N LEU A 121 -0.12 16.85 -10.92
CA LEU A 121 0.03 15.68 -10.06
C LEU A 121 -1.16 15.50 -9.09
N ALA A 122 -1.57 16.57 -8.41
CA ALA A 122 -2.71 16.53 -7.51
C ALA A 122 -4.03 16.24 -8.26
N LYS A 123 -4.29 16.94 -9.37
CA LYS A 123 -5.51 16.77 -10.17
C LYS A 123 -5.63 15.37 -10.78
N PHE A 124 -4.55 14.80 -11.32
CA PHE A 124 -4.54 13.45 -11.88
C PHE A 124 -4.76 12.38 -10.81
N LEU A 125 -4.15 12.51 -9.63
CA LEU A 125 -4.33 11.53 -8.55
C LEU A 125 -5.69 11.65 -7.85
N VAL A 126 -6.35 12.80 -7.91
CA VAL A 126 -7.76 12.94 -7.50
C VAL A 126 -8.71 12.35 -8.55
N ALA A 127 -8.41 12.49 -9.85
CA ALA A 127 -9.25 11.99 -10.93
C ALA A 127 -9.08 10.47 -11.19
N CYS A 128 -7.88 9.92 -11.01
CA CYS A 128 -7.54 8.51 -11.15
C CYS A 128 -6.41 8.12 -10.18
N PRO A 129 -6.73 7.75 -8.91
CA PRO A 129 -5.71 7.37 -7.91
C PRO A 129 -4.82 6.21 -8.36
N GLU A 130 -5.41 5.22 -9.03
CA GLU A 130 -4.74 4.01 -9.54
C GLU A 130 -3.64 4.29 -10.58
N SER A 131 -3.58 5.49 -11.16
CA SER A 131 -2.50 5.91 -12.06
C SER A 131 -1.13 5.96 -11.38
N ILE A 132 -1.08 6.00 -10.03
CA ILE A 132 0.16 5.94 -9.25
C ILE A 132 0.87 4.57 -9.33
N HIS A 133 0.18 3.55 -9.85
CA HIS A 133 0.71 2.21 -10.09
C HIS A 133 1.12 1.96 -11.55
N ASP A 134 0.94 2.93 -12.45
CA ASP A 134 1.51 2.84 -13.80
C ASP A 134 3.03 2.93 -13.76
N VAL A 135 3.68 2.20 -14.69
CA VAL A 135 5.13 2.19 -14.91
C VAL A 135 5.50 2.35 -16.39
N THR A 136 6.70 2.88 -16.65
CA THR A 136 7.31 3.00 -17.99
C THR A 136 7.79 1.64 -18.53
N ILE A 137 8.33 1.60 -19.76
CA ILE A 137 9.00 0.39 -20.32
C ILE A 137 10.32 0.01 -19.62
N ARG A 138 10.73 0.78 -18.60
CA ARG A 138 11.86 0.51 -17.71
C ARG A 138 11.39 0.16 -16.29
N ASP A 139 10.11 -0.13 -16.11
CA ASP A 139 9.46 -0.37 -14.82
C ASP A 139 9.61 0.80 -13.82
N GLU A 140 9.93 1.99 -14.30
CA GLU A 140 10.01 3.22 -13.49
C GLU A 140 8.59 3.67 -13.13
N THR A 141 8.32 3.90 -11.84
CA THR A 141 7.11 4.58 -11.38
C THR A 141 7.26 6.11 -11.45
N ALA A 142 6.16 6.85 -11.28
CA ALA A 142 6.21 8.32 -11.16
C ALA A 142 7.18 8.83 -10.06
N LEU A 143 7.40 8.04 -8.99
CA LEU A 143 8.38 8.34 -7.94
C LEU A 143 9.83 8.27 -8.48
N HIS A 144 10.15 7.24 -9.27
CA HIS A 144 11.46 7.09 -9.93
C HIS A 144 11.70 8.25 -10.90
N VAL A 145 10.70 8.62 -11.71
CA VAL A 145 10.80 9.73 -12.66
C VAL A 145 11.00 11.08 -11.94
N ALA A 146 10.32 11.32 -10.81
CA ALA A 146 10.56 12.51 -9.99
C ALA A 146 12.00 12.56 -9.44
N ALA A 147 12.54 11.43 -8.95
CA ALA A 147 13.91 11.34 -8.44
C ALA A 147 14.96 11.53 -9.54
N LYS A 148 14.75 10.88 -10.69
CA LYS A 148 15.61 10.96 -11.89
C LYS A 148 15.75 12.40 -12.41
N ASN A 149 14.70 13.20 -12.29
CA ASN A 149 14.65 14.61 -12.73
C ASN A 149 14.86 15.64 -11.57
N ASN A 150 15.30 15.19 -10.39
CA ASN A 150 15.56 16.03 -9.20
C ASN A 150 14.36 16.86 -8.73
N LYS A 151 13.13 16.35 -8.90
CA LYS A 151 11.87 17.05 -8.57
C LYS A 151 11.44 16.75 -7.13
N LEU A 152 12.21 17.23 -6.16
CA LEU A 152 11.98 17.05 -4.72
C LEU A 152 10.54 17.38 -4.30
N GLU A 153 10.00 18.50 -4.75
CA GLU A 153 8.64 18.95 -4.40
C GLU A 153 7.56 18.00 -4.97
N ALA A 154 7.77 17.49 -6.19
CA ALA A 154 6.89 16.52 -6.82
C ALA A 154 6.92 15.17 -6.07
N LEU A 155 8.11 14.70 -5.69
CA LEU A 155 8.23 13.52 -4.85
C LEU A 155 7.54 13.73 -3.49
N ARG A 156 7.68 14.89 -2.85
CA ARG A 156 6.97 15.19 -1.60
C ARG A 156 5.45 15.11 -1.78
N VAL A 157 4.91 15.69 -2.85
CA VAL A 157 3.47 15.63 -3.14
C VAL A 157 3.02 14.19 -3.40
N LEU A 158 3.71 13.42 -4.23
CA LEU A 158 3.40 12.00 -4.49
C LEU A 158 3.41 11.17 -3.19
N VAL A 159 4.46 11.30 -2.38
CA VAL A 159 4.64 10.56 -1.13
C VAL A 159 3.64 10.99 -0.05
N GLN A 160 3.30 12.29 0.01
CA GLN A 160 2.33 12.80 0.98
C GLN A 160 0.88 12.48 0.58
N LEU A 161 0.58 12.35 -0.71
CA LEU A 161 -0.68 11.80 -1.21
C LEU A 161 -0.81 10.32 -0.86
N LEU A 162 0.21 9.49 -1.11
CA LEU A 162 0.27 8.08 -0.69
C LEU A 162 0.04 7.88 0.83
N ARG A 163 0.51 8.83 1.65
CA ARG A 163 0.27 8.85 3.12
C ARG A 163 -1.13 9.35 3.52
N ARG A 164 -1.91 9.96 2.63
CA ARG A 164 -3.20 10.61 2.91
C ARG A 164 -4.40 9.89 2.29
N THR A 165 -4.27 9.28 1.11
CA THR A 165 -5.37 8.64 0.37
C THR A 165 -5.66 7.21 0.83
N TYR A 166 -5.68 6.99 2.15
CA TYR A 166 -5.97 5.70 2.84
C TYR A 166 -5.09 4.47 2.49
N PHE A 167 -4.22 4.55 1.49
CA PHE A 167 -3.37 3.47 0.96
C PHE A 167 -2.17 3.08 1.87
N TYR A 168 -2.30 3.33 3.17
CA TYR A 168 -1.29 3.04 4.19
C TYR A 168 -1.65 1.86 5.10
N SER A 169 -2.88 1.35 5.00
CA SER A 169 -3.25 0.05 5.56
C SER A 169 -2.85 -1.05 4.58
N CYS A 170 -2.03 -2.00 5.05
CA CYS A 170 -1.45 -3.13 4.31
C CYS A 170 -0.51 -2.80 3.12
N SER A 171 0.70 -3.36 3.19
CA SER A 171 1.64 -3.71 2.10
C SER A 171 1.89 -2.75 0.91
N THR A 172 0.88 -2.36 0.13
CA THR A 172 1.05 -1.89 -1.26
C THR A 172 1.69 -0.50 -1.37
N GLY A 173 1.43 0.43 -0.43
CA GLY A 173 2.16 1.71 -0.37
C GLY A 173 3.67 1.55 -0.15
N LYS A 174 4.08 0.59 0.70
CA LYS A 174 5.50 0.21 0.87
C LYS A 174 6.06 -0.49 -0.37
N LYS A 175 5.28 -1.37 -1.00
CA LYS A 175 5.64 -2.03 -2.27
C LYS A 175 5.93 -1.03 -3.38
N LEU A 176 5.24 0.12 -3.41
CA LEU A 176 5.48 1.16 -4.41
C LEU A 176 6.73 2.01 -4.13
N LEU A 177 7.00 2.33 -2.86
CA LEU A 177 8.23 3.03 -2.45
C LEU A 177 9.48 2.17 -2.64
N ASN A 178 9.37 0.87 -2.36
CA ASN A 178 10.42 -0.13 -2.58
C ASN A 178 10.28 -0.83 -3.94
N TRP A 179 9.50 -0.27 -4.88
CA TRP A 179 9.38 -0.79 -6.23
C TRP A 179 10.74 -0.73 -6.92
N LYS A 180 11.04 -1.71 -7.77
CA LYS A 180 12.30 -1.80 -8.50
C LYS A 180 12.07 -1.54 -9.98
N ASP A 181 12.89 -0.66 -10.55
CA ASP A 181 12.98 -0.49 -11.99
C ASP A 181 13.62 -1.74 -12.65
N LYS A 182 13.72 -1.71 -13.97
CA LYS A 182 14.26 -2.81 -14.80
C LYS A 182 15.70 -3.20 -14.44
N ASP A 183 16.48 -2.27 -13.90
CA ASP A 183 17.87 -2.48 -13.47
C ASP A 183 17.94 -2.86 -11.96
N GLY A 184 16.79 -3.09 -11.34
CA GLY A 184 16.62 -3.47 -9.94
C GLY A 184 16.68 -2.31 -8.95
N ASN A 185 16.83 -1.07 -9.42
CA ASN A 185 17.00 0.10 -8.56
C ASN A 185 15.66 0.51 -7.95
N THR A 186 15.68 0.86 -6.66
CA THR A 186 14.55 1.56 -6.02
C THR A 186 14.69 3.08 -6.15
N VAL A 187 13.65 3.84 -5.82
CA VAL A 187 13.68 5.32 -5.77
C VAL A 187 14.87 5.84 -4.93
N LEU A 188 15.25 5.11 -3.87
CA LEU A 188 16.39 5.44 -3.02
C LEU A 188 17.74 5.23 -3.73
N HIS A 189 17.88 4.22 -4.58
CA HIS A 189 19.06 4.04 -5.44
C HIS A 189 19.20 5.20 -6.43
N VAL A 190 18.10 5.63 -7.06
CA VAL A 190 18.10 6.77 -8.00
C VAL A 190 18.46 8.08 -7.30
N ALA A 191 17.92 8.32 -6.10
CA ALA A 191 18.26 9.49 -5.28
C ALA A 191 19.73 9.47 -4.80
N ALA A 192 20.28 8.29 -4.50
CA ALA A 192 21.70 8.10 -4.17
C ALA A 192 22.62 8.32 -5.37
N TYR A 193 22.30 7.72 -6.54
CA TYR A 193 23.04 7.90 -7.79
C TYR A 193 23.10 9.37 -8.24
N ASN A 194 22.00 10.11 -8.06
CA ASN A 194 21.95 11.54 -8.36
C ASN A 194 22.49 12.45 -7.24
N ASN A 195 23.04 11.89 -6.15
CA ASN A 195 23.60 12.62 -5.00
C ASN A 195 22.62 13.65 -4.38
N GLN A 196 21.39 13.22 -4.06
CA GLN A 196 20.28 14.11 -3.64
C GLN A 196 19.96 14.03 -2.13
N PRO A 197 20.75 14.64 -1.22
CA PRO A 197 20.60 14.46 0.23
C PRO A 197 19.23 14.87 0.80
N LYS A 198 18.59 15.91 0.24
CA LYS A 198 17.24 16.33 0.66
C LYS A 198 16.17 15.29 0.31
N MET A 199 16.33 14.61 -0.82
CA MET A 199 15.38 13.59 -1.28
C MET A 199 15.54 12.28 -0.49
N ILE A 200 16.80 11.91 -0.21
CA ILE A 200 17.13 10.74 0.60
C ILE A 200 16.55 10.87 2.02
N LYS A 201 16.67 12.03 2.67
CA LYS A 201 16.01 12.28 3.97
C LYS A 201 14.49 12.03 3.91
N LEU A 202 13.81 12.62 2.93
CA LEU A 202 12.36 12.46 2.73
C LEU A 202 11.93 10.99 2.51
N LEU A 203 12.74 10.20 1.79
CA LEU A 203 12.50 8.77 1.62
C LEU A 203 12.70 8.00 2.92
N LEU A 204 13.77 8.30 3.69
CA LEU A 204 14.04 7.68 5.00
C LEU A 204 12.93 7.98 6.02
N ASP A 205 12.40 9.21 6.03
CA ASP A 205 11.22 9.64 6.83
C ASP A 205 9.92 8.85 6.50
N CYS A 206 9.93 8.08 5.40
CA CYS A 206 8.82 7.23 4.95
C CYS A 206 9.07 5.73 5.16
N LYS A 207 10.16 5.36 5.86
CA LYS A 207 10.51 3.96 6.21
C LYS A 207 10.62 3.04 4.98
N VAL A 208 11.34 3.51 3.96
CA VAL A 208 11.77 2.69 2.82
C VAL A 208 12.81 1.65 3.23
N ASN A 209 12.94 0.57 2.45
CA ASN A 209 13.95 -0.44 2.67
C ASN A 209 15.32 0.10 2.24
N VAL A 210 16.14 0.52 3.19
CA VAL A 210 17.46 1.14 2.96
C VAL A 210 18.45 0.17 2.31
N ASN A 211 18.31 -1.12 2.62
CA ASN A 211 19.27 -2.18 2.31
C ASN A 211 18.80 -3.12 1.17
N GLU A 212 17.92 -2.64 0.28
CA GLU A 212 17.61 -3.34 -0.97
C GLU A 212 18.85 -3.42 -1.87
N ILE A 213 19.03 -4.56 -2.55
CA ILE A 213 20.01 -4.68 -3.64
C ILE A 213 19.34 -4.54 -5.01
N ASN A 214 20.03 -3.89 -5.95
CA ASN A 214 19.66 -3.84 -7.37
C ASN A 214 20.20 -5.04 -8.16
N SER A 215 19.95 -5.09 -9.48
CA SER A 215 20.39 -6.20 -10.35
C SER A 215 21.91 -6.25 -10.55
N SER A 216 22.65 -5.19 -10.18
CA SER A 216 24.12 -5.19 -10.09
C SER A 216 24.64 -5.72 -8.74
N GLY A 217 23.75 -6.13 -7.83
CA GLY A 217 24.11 -6.61 -6.50
C GLY A 217 24.62 -5.53 -5.55
N LYS A 218 24.18 -4.28 -5.71
CA LYS A 218 24.61 -3.09 -4.95
C LYS A 218 23.45 -2.50 -4.17
N THR A 219 23.69 -1.98 -2.97
CA THR A 219 22.71 -1.17 -2.21
C THR A 219 22.84 0.32 -2.57
N PRO A 220 21.91 1.20 -2.13
CA PRO A 220 22.07 2.65 -2.27
C PRO A 220 23.35 3.20 -1.63
N LEU A 221 23.88 2.52 -0.60
CA LEU A 221 25.13 2.89 0.07
C LEU A 221 26.36 2.53 -0.77
N ASP A 222 26.35 1.39 -1.46
CA ASP A 222 27.41 1.04 -2.41
C ASP A 222 27.38 1.98 -3.62
N VAL A 223 26.19 2.32 -4.13
CA VAL A 223 26.00 3.25 -5.26
C VAL A 223 26.58 4.64 -4.96
N ILE A 224 26.31 5.25 -3.79
CA ILE A 224 26.93 6.54 -3.42
C ILE A 224 28.44 6.42 -3.20
N GLN A 225 28.96 5.26 -2.79
CA GLN A 225 30.40 5.06 -2.59
C GLN A 225 31.16 4.98 -3.92
N GLU A 226 30.62 4.26 -4.91
CA GLU A 226 31.22 4.10 -6.24
C GLU A 226 31.13 5.35 -7.13
N LEU A 227 30.24 6.30 -6.84
CA LEU A 227 30.05 7.51 -7.65
C LEU A 227 31.35 8.30 -7.85
N GLN A 228 31.74 8.44 -9.11
CA GLN A 228 32.85 9.31 -9.56
C GLN A 228 32.35 10.75 -9.72
N THR A 229 32.10 11.43 -8.59
CA THR A 229 31.66 12.83 -8.56
C THR A 229 32.77 13.76 -8.07
N PRO A 230 32.91 14.98 -8.63
CA PRO A 230 33.89 15.95 -8.15
C PRO A 230 33.52 16.55 -6.78
N ASP A 231 32.24 16.55 -6.42
CA ASP A 231 31.75 17.01 -5.12
C ASP A 231 31.77 15.88 -4.07
N GLU A 232 32.97 15.62 -3.56
CA GLU A 232 33.22 14.74 -2.42
C GLU A 232 32.62 15.27 -1.10
N ALA A 233 32.17 16.53 -1.00
CA ALA A 233 31.54 17.05 0.20
C ALA A 233 30.08 16.60 0.30
N SER A 234 29.26 16.86 -0.74
CA SER A 234 27.88 16.39 -0.80
C SER A 234 27.79 14.87 -0.76
N LYS A 235 28.74 14.17 -1.39
CA LYS A 235 28.86 12.70 -1.35
C LYS A 235 29.06 12.17 0.08
N LYS A 236 29.95 12.81 0.87
CA LYS A 236 30.15 12.49 2.29
C LYS A 236 28.92 12.78 3.13
N ASP A 237 28.17 13.84 2.81
CA ASP A 237 26.93 14.17 3.50
C ASP A 237 25.81 13.15 3.21
N VAL A 238 25.61 12.72 1.96
CA VAL A 238 24.70 11.62 1.62
C VAL A 238 25.11 10.32 2.32
N ARG A 239 26.41 9.97 2.27
CA ARG A 239 26.93 8.77 2.95
C ARG A 239 26.66 8.82 4.46
N ARG A 240 26.83 9.98 5.11
CA ARG A 240 26.53 10.16 6.54
C ARG A 240 25.03 10.02 6.83
N ILE A 241 24.16 10.56 5.97
CA ILE A 241 22.70 10.41 6.10
C ILE A 241 22.29 8.94 6.06
N LEU A 242 22.82 8.16 5.12
CA LEU A 242 22.51 6.73 4.99
C LEU A 242 23.07 5.90 6.16
N LEU A 243 24.34 6.10 6.53
CA LEU A 243 24.98 5.38 7.65
C LEU A 243 24.26 5.63 8.99
N ASN A 244 23.72 6.83 9.20
CA ASN A 244 22.89 7.16 10.38
C ASN A 244 21.55 6.41 10.42
N THR A 245 21.18 5.65 9.38
CA THR A 245 19.92 4.90 9.25
C THR A 245 20.15 3.40 9.05
N GLU A 246 21.21 2.85 9.64
CA GLU A 246 21.56 1.41 9.57
C GLU A 246 21.72 0.88 8.13
N ALA A 247 22.17 1.76 7.23
CA ALA A 247 22.52 1.37 5.87
C ALA A 247 23.74 0.43 5.87
N LEU A 248 23.60 -0.72 5.22
CA LEU A 248 24.63 -1.73 5.05
C LEU A 248 25.06 -1.81 3.58
N ASN A 249 26.35 -2.09 3.36
CA ASN A 249 26.88 -2.46 2.05
C ASN A 249 26.34 -3.85 1.65
N ALA A 250 26.27 -4.14 0.35
CA ALA A 250 25.78 -5.43 -0.17
C ALA A 250 26.59 -6.65 0.30
N SER A 251 27.83 -6.44 0.74
CA SER A 251 28.69 -7.46 1.38
C SER A 251 28.21 -7.87 2.78
N SER A 252 27.38 -7.05 3.42
CA SER A 252 26.93 -7.19 4.81
C SER A 252 25.41 -7.41 4.92
N THR A 253 24.65 -7.16 3.85
CA THR A 253 23.26 -7.57 3.72
C THR A 253 23.15 -9.08 3.44
N PRO A 254 22.22 -9.83 4.07
CA PRO A 254 21.90 -11.18 3.64
C PRO A 254 21.44 -11.16 2.17
N ARG A 255 22.12 -11.93 1.30
CA ARG A 255 21.65 -12.07 -0.09
C ARG A 255 20.28 -12.77 -0.09
N PRO A 256 19.25 -12.22 -0.75
CA PRO A 256 17.99 -12.94 -0.92
C PRO A 256 18.27 -14.22 -1.72
N GLN A 257 17.78 -15.36 -1.23
CA GLN A 257 17.89 -16.62 -1.96
C GLN A 257 17.15 -16.52 -3.29
N PRO A 258 17.68 -17.10 -4.38
CA PRO A 258 17.03 -17.05 -5.68
C PRO A 258 15.70 -17.83 -5.63
N LEU A 259 14.70 -17.35 -6.36
CA LEU A 259 13.34 -17.94 -6.35
C LEU A 259 13.32 -19.45 -6.63
N HIS A 260 14.23 -19.98 -7.45
CA HIS A 260 14.32 -21.41 -7.74
C HIS A 260 14.82 -22.25 -6.55
N GLU A 261 15.48 -21.64 -5.56
CA GLU A 261 15.92 -22.29 -4.32
C GLU A 261 14.83 -22.18 -3.25
N GLN A 262 14.14 -21.04 -3.17
CA GLN A 262 12.93 -20.88 -2.33
C GLN A 262 11.76 -21.76 -2.79
N LEU A 263 11.65 -22.05 -4.10
CA LEU A 263 10.69 -23.01 -4.64
C LEU A 263 11.19 -24.47 -4.58
N ARG A 264 12.46 -24.69 -4.18
CA ARG A 264 13.05 -26.03 -3.96
C ARG A 264 13.03 -26.43 -2.49
N SER A 265 13.02 -25.48 -1.54
CA SER A 265 12.85 -25.82 -0.13
C SER A 265 11.57 -26.62 0.06
N THR A 266 11.67 -27.74 0.76
CA THR A 266 10.57 -28.70 0.94
C THR A 266 9.37 -28.01 1.55
N ILE A 267 8.24 -28.01 0.83
CA ILE A 267 6.95 -27.47 1.29
C ILE A 267 6.70 -28.02 2.69
N THR A 268 6.62 -27.12 3.69
CA THR A 268 6.43 -27.54 5.07
C THR A 268 5.07 -28.22 5.23
N PHE A 269 4.96 -29.13 6.20
CA PHE A 269 3.68 -29.79 6.51
C PHE A 269 2.55 -28.76 6.74
N THR A 270 2.88 -27.63 7.36
CA THR A 270 2.02 -26.46 7.51
C THR A 270 1.57 -25.85 6.18
N GLU A 271 2.50 -25.48 5.28
CA GLU A 271 2.15 -24.88 3.98
C GLU A 271 1.31 -25.83 3.11
N ARG A 272 1.63 -27.13 3.16
CA ARG A 272 0.85 -28.16 2.48
C ARG A 272 -0.57 -28.29 3.03
N ALA A 273 -0.72 -28.41 4.35
CA ALA A 273 -2.03 -28.52 4.99
C ALA A 273 -2.88 -27.25 4.79
N PHE A 274 -2.27 -26.06 4.85
CA PHE A 274 -2.93 -24.80 4.47
C PHE A 274 -3.36 -24.81 3.00
N GLY A 275 -2.51 -25.26 2.08
CA GLY A 275 -2.81 -25.32 0.65
C GLY A 275 -3.95 -26.27 0.32
N GLU A 276 -3.96 -27.47 0.91
CA GLU A 276 -5.04 -28.46 0.76
C GLU A 276 -6.36 -27.92 1.33
N VAL A 277 -6.36 -27.34 2.55
CA VAL A 277 -7.56 -26.73 3.16
C VAL A 277 -8.09 -25.52 2.36
N LEU A 278 -7.22 -24.65 1.85
CA LEU A 278 -7.63 -23.50 1.03
C LEU A 278 -8.15 -23.92 -0.35
N HIS A 279 -7.60 -24.98 -0.94
CA HIS A 279 -8.09 -25.54 -2.20
C HIS A 279 -9.50 -26.13 -2.04
N ASP A 280 -9.73 -26.91 -0.97
CA ASP A 280 -11.04 -27.46 -0.66
C ASP A 280 -12.07 -26.35 -0.37
N ILE A 281 -11.68 -25.29 0.37
CA ILE A 281 -12.53 -24.10 0.63
C ILE A 281 -12.89 -23.37 -0.68
N ALA A 282 -11.91 -23.14 -1.57
CA ALA A 282 -12.12 -22.41 -2.82
C ALA A 282 -13.04 -23.16 -3.82
N ASN A 283 -13.09 -24.49 -3.72
CA ASN A 283 -13.92 -25.34 -4.59
C ASN A 283 -15.29 -25.71 -3.96
N MET A 284 -15.68 -25.13 -2.82
CA MET A 284 -16.98 -25.42 -2.22
C MET A 284 -18.15 -24.78 -2.98
N SER A 285 -19.28 -25.49 -3.05
CA SER A 285 -20.56 -24.87 -3.40
C SER A 285 -20.99 -23.87 -2.33
N THR A 286 -21.77 -22.86 -2.72
CA THR A 286 -22.28 -21.78 -1.85
C THR A 286 -23.03 -22.28 -0.62
N GLU A 287 -23.82 -23.36 -0.77
CA GLU A 287 -24.51 -24.02 0.34
C GLU A 287 -23.54 -24.60 1.39
N ARG A 288 -22.41 -25.16 0.93
CA ARG A 288 -21.38 -25.76 1.81
C ARG A 288 -20.49 -24.69 2.45
N SER A 289 -20.15 -23.63 1.72
CA SER A 289 -19.34 -22.54 2.27
C SER A 289 -20.07 -21.82 3.42
N GLY A 290 -21.40 -21.67 3.33
CA GLY A 290 -22.23 -21.17 4.43
C GLY A 290 -22.17 -22.04 5.69
N ALA A 291 -22.26 -23.37 5.55
CA ALA A 291 -22.15 -24.30 6.68
C ALA A 291 -20.75 -24.27 7.32
N VAL A 292 -19.69 -24.23 6.50
CA VAL A 292 -18.30 -24.12 6.98
C VAL A 292 -18.04 -22.78 7.67
N LEU A 293 -18.60 -21.67 7.16
CA LEU A 293 -18.49 -20.36 7.82
C LEU A 293 -19.11 -20.38 9.22
N VAL A 294 -20.29 -20.99 9.39
CA VAL A 294 -20.92 -21.15 10.72
C VAL A 294 -20.04 -21.99 11.66
N ILE A 295 -19.48 -23.11 11.19
CA ILE A 295 -18.57 -23.95 11.99
C ILE A 295 -17.32 -23.17 12.40
N LEU A 296 -16.69 -22.43 11.48
CA LEU A 296 -15.50 -21.62 11.79
C LEU A 296 -15.81 -20.50 12.77
N VAL A 297 -16.97 -19.83 12.67
CA VAL A 297 -17.42 -18.81 13.63
C VAL A 297 -17.72 -19.41 15.01
N LEU A 298 -18.29 -20.62 15.09
CA LEU A 298 -18.49 -21.34 16.34
C LEU A 298 -17.16 -21.72 17.02
N ILE A 299 -16.15 -22.14 16.24
CA ILE A 299 -14.81 -22.42 16.78
C ILE A 299 -14.12 -21.11 17.22
N LEU A 300 -14.21 -20.04 16.42
CA LEU A 300 -13.62 -18.73 16.73
C LEU A 300 -14.21 -18.13 18.01
N THR A 301 -15.54 -18.23 18.20
CA THR A 301 -16.21 -17.76 19.42
C THR A 301 -15.93 -18.66 20.62
N SER A 302 -15.89 -19.98 20.45
CA SER A 302 -15.52 -20.94 21.51
C SER A 302 -14.09 -20.73 22.01
N THR A 303 -13.11 -20.66 21.10
CA THR A 303 -11.70 -20.41 21.43
C THR A 303 -11.50 -19.05 22.10
N TYR A 304 -12.21 -18.01 21.64
CA TYR A 304 -12.23 -16.69 22.29
C TYR A 304 -12.74 -16.76 23.74
N GLN A 305 -13.93 -17.33 23.97
CA GLN A 305 -14.48 -17.47 25.33
C GLN A 305 -13.57 -18.30 26.25
N ALA A 306 -12.93 -19.35 25.70
CA ALA A 306 -11.95 -20.16 26.43
C ALA A 306 -10.69 -19.38 26.83
N THR A 307 -10.26 -18.33 26.09
CA THR A 307 -9.15 -17.47 26.55
C THR A 307 -9.53 -16.53 27.69
N LEU A 308 -10.79 -16.11 27.76
CA LEU A 308 -11.33 -15.24 28.82
C LEU A 308 -11.65 -16.02 30.12
N SER A 309 -12.14 -17.26 29.98
CA SER A 309 -12.52 -18.14 31.11
C SER A 309 -11.68 -19.42 31.13
N PRO A 310 -10.38 -19.35 31.52
CA PRO A 310 -9.51 -20.53 31.55
C PRO A 310 -9.93 -21.53 32.65
N PRO A 311 -9.75 -22.85 32.42
CA PRO A 311 -10.10 -23.88 33.39
C PRO A 311 -9.26 -23.73 34.68
N GLY A 312 -9.95 -23.66 35.82
CA GLY A 312 -9.35 -23.32 37.12
C GLY A 312 -9.69 -21.91 37.61
N GLY A 313 -10.19 -21.04 36.73
CA GLY A 313 -10.70 -19.72 37.09
C GLY A 313 -9.64 -18.66 37.39
N VAL A 314 -10.12 -17.48 37.79
CA VAL A 314 -9.32 -16.33 38.22
C VAL A 314 -9.54 -16.12 39.71
N LEU A 315 -8.48 -15.89 40.47
CA LEU A 315 -8.56 -15.53 41.88
C LEU A 315 -9.21 -14.14 42.02
N GLN A 316 -10.51 -14.12 42.31
CA GLN A 316 -11.19 -12.93 42.82
C GLN A 316 -10.71 -12.68 44.25
N GLY A 317 -10.42 -11.42 44.57
CA GLY A 317 -10.10 -11.01 45.93
C GLY A 317 -11.37 -11.00 46.78
N ASP A 318 -11.31 -11.63 47.95
CA ASP A 318 -12.37 -11.55 48.97
C ASP A 318 -12.33 -10.16 49.62
N GLY A 319 -12.98 -9.19 48.96
CA GLY A 319 -13.10 -7.82 49.40
C GLY A 319 -14.12 -7.69 50.53
N GLY A 320 -13.70 -8.10 51.74
CA GLY A 320 -14.55 -8.07 52.92
C GLY A 320 -14.94 -6.65 53.32
N ASP A 321 -16.18 -6.27 53.01
CA ASP A 321 -16.89 -5.14 53.60
C ASP A 321 -18.07 -5.68 54.42
N SER A 322 -18.16 -5.30 55.68
CA SER A 322 -19.06 -5.94 56.65
C SER A 322 -20.32 -5.12 56.91
N HIS A 323 -21.49 -5.66 56.58
CA HIS A 323 -22.77 -5.21 57.14
C HIS A 323 -23.70 -6.40 57.43
N ASP A 324 -24.31 -6.37 58.61
CA ASP A 324 -25.17 -7.43 59.14
C ASP A 324 -26.48 -7.60 58.35
N HIS A 325 -26.93 -8.85 58.18
CA HIS A 325 -27.96 -9.41 59.08
C HIS A 325 -28.37 -10.88 58.78
N LEU A 326 -28.67 -11.61 59.86
CA LEU A 326 -29.56 -12.80 59.96
C LEU A 326 -29.15 -14.14 59.29
N GLU A 327 -28.54 -15.00 60.13
CA GLU A 327 -28.82 -16.44 60.38
C GLU A 327 -30.18 -17.00 59.84
N PRO A 328 -30.34 -18.33 59.57
CA PRO A 328 -29.74 -19.40 60.40
C PRO A 328 -29.28 -20.76 59.81
N ARG A 329 -28.39 -21.41 60.58
CA ARG A 329 -28.25 -22.89 60.84
C ARG A 329 -27.96 -23.90 59.71
N SER A 330 -26.85 -24.65 59.87
CA SER A 330 -26.79 -26.12 60.20
C SER A 330 -25.41 -26.72 59.87
N LEU A 331 -24.81 -27.71 60.55
CA LEU A 331 -24.95 -28.31 61.89
C LEU A 331 -23.69 -29.20 62.19
N VAL A 332 -23.38 -29.49 63.46
CA VAL A 332 -22.45 -30.55 63.97
C VAL A 332 -20.91 -30.36 63.82
N SER A 333 -20.28 -30.03 64.98
CA SER A 333 -19.14 -30.69 65.69
C SER A 333 -17.90 -31.26 64.93
N ARG A 334 -16.67 -31.25 65.46
CA ARG A 334 -16.16 -31.23 66.87
C ARG A 334 -14.96 -30.24 66.99
N LYS A 335 -14.74 -29.49 68.09
CA LYS A 335 -14.22 -29.89 69.43
C LYS A 335 -12.85 -30.63 69.33
N MET A 336 -11.76 -30.26 70.03
CA MET A 336 -11.57 -29.57 71.32
C MET A 336 -10.26 -28.75 71.41
N LEU A 337 -10.22 -27.73 72.31
CA LEU A 337 -9.14 -27.28 73.23
C LEU A 337 -7.68 -27.13 72.71
N GLN A 338 -6.85 -26.12 73.05
CA GLN A 338 -6.84 -25.10 74.14
C GLN A 338 -5.95 -23.89 73.67
N LYS A 339 -5.39 -22.93 74.44
CA LYS A 339 -5.19 -22.71 75.89
C LYS A 339 -5.09 -21.21 76.28
N TYR A 340 -5.78 -20.83 77.36
CA TYR A 340 -5.39 -19.88 78.44
C TYR A 340 -5.16 -18.35 78.19
N VAL A 341 -5.88 -17.57 79.01
CA VAL A 341 -5.43 -16.42 79.84
C VAL A 341 -5.28 -15.01 79.22
N LEU A 342 -5.96 -14.08 79.89
CA LEU A 342 -6.03 -12.60 79.82
C LEU A 342 -5.33 -11.99 81.07
N PRO A 343 -5.18 -10.67 81.28
CA PRO A 343 -5.46 -9.48 80.44
C PRO A 343 -4.30 -8.42 80.42
N ASN A 344 -4.62 -7.18 79.99
CA ASN A 344 -3.94 -5.89 80.29
C ASN A 344 -2.53 -5.65 79.66
N ASP A 345 -2.13 -4.44 79.23
CA ASP A 345 -2.70 -3.06 79.30
C ASP A 345 -2.62 -2.33 77.93
N GLY A 346 -3.08 -1.06 77.87
CA GLY A 346 -2.77 -0.09 76.80
C GLY A 346 -2.52 1.31 77.41
N PRO A 347 -2.66 2.43 76.67
CA PRO A 347 -2.66 2.59 75.21
C PRO A 347 -1.73 3.74 74.71
N THR A 348 -1.25 3.69 73.45
CA THR A 348 -0.77 4.87 72.71
C THR A 348 -0.94 4.67 71.20
N PHE A 349 -1.04 5.75 70.43
CA PHE A 349 -1.50 5.73 69.03
C PHE A 349 -0.65 6.62 68.11
N ARG A 350 -0.36 6.13 66.89
CA ARG A 350 0.31 6.82 65.75
C ARG A 350 1.83 7.13 65.92
N ASP A 351 2.66 7.08 64.88
CA ASP A 351 2.43 6.77 63.44
C ASP A 351 3.71 6.26 62.71
N LYS A 352 3.52 5.71 61.49
CA LYS A 352 4.49 5.49 60.38
C LYS A 352 5.52 4.34 60.46
N SER A 353 5.21 3.26 59.74
CA SER A 353 6.14 2.61 58.81
C SER A 353 5.37 2.02 57.60
N LEU A 354 6.03 1.85 56.45
CA LEU A 354 5.37 1.46 55.19
C LEU A 354 5.08 -0.05 55.14
N HIS A 355 3.83 -0.44 54.89
CA HIS A 355 3.49 -1.78 54.41
C HIS A 355 3.37 -1.81 52.88
N ARG A 356 4.28 -2.55 52.23
CA ARG A 356 4.23 -2.89 50.80
C ARG A 356 3.27 -4.06 50.60
N VAL A 357 2.04 -3.79 50.16
CA VAL A 357 1.05 -4.83 49.84
C VAL A 357 1.45 -5.56 48.56
N ASN A 358 1.92 -6.81 48.69
CA ASN A 358 2.10 -7.72 47.56
C ASN A 358 0.75 -8.37 47.20
N SER A 359 -0.08 -7.64 46.46
CA SER A 359 -1.28 -8.19 45.83
C SER A 359 -0.95 -9.44 44.99
N LYS A 360 -1.84 -10.44 45.06
CA LYS A 360 -1.85 -11.63 44.19
C LYS A 360 -3.07 -11.66 43.26
N GLU A 361 -3.89 -10.61 43.24
CA GLU A 361 -5.06 -10.52 42.36
C GLU A 361 -4.64 -10.61 40.88
N GLY A 362 -5.56 -11.08 40.03
CA GLY A 362 -5.36 -11.15 38.57
C GLY A 362 -4.41 -12.25 38.09
N LYS A 363 -3.85 -13.09 38.97
CA LYS A 363 -3.04 -14.26 38.58
C LYS A 363 -3.94 -15.47 38.32
N SER A 364 -3.68 -16.14 37.20
CA SER A 364 -4.36 -17.41 36.86
C SER A 364 -4.05 -18.49 37.91
N ALA A 365 -5.04 -19.31 38.23
CA ALA A 365 -4.88 -20.47 39.12
C ALA A 365 -4.11 -21.65 38.48
N LEU A 366 -3.81 -21.57 37.17
CA LEU A 366 -3.09 -22.62 36.44
C LEU A 366 -1.58 -22.60 36.74
N ASN A 367 -1.01 -23.76 37.06
CA ASN A 367 0.44 -23.98 37.06
C ASN A 367 1.03 -23.66 35.67
N SER A 368 2.24 -23.10 35.62
CA SER A 368 2.87 -22.57 34.39
C SER A 368 2.86 -23.53 33.19
N ALA A 369 3.07 -24.83 33.42
CA ALA A 369 2.98 -25.85 32.36
C ALA A 369 1.55 -26.03 31.81
N ALA A 370 0.53 -26.03 32.68
CA ALA A 370 -0.88 -26.14 32.28
C ALA A 370 -1.38 -24.85 31.61
N PHE A 371 -0.89 -23.68 32.06
CA PHE A 371 -1.14 -22.39 31.40
C PHE A 371 -0.65 -22.41 29.94
N LEU A 372 0.61 -22.81 29.70
CA LEU A 372 1.16 -22.91 28.34
C LEU A 372 0.45 -23.97 27.50
N LEU A 373 0.17 -25.15 28.06
CA LEU A 373 -0.52 -26.24 27.37
C LEU A 373 -1.97 -25.89 26.98
N PHE A 374 -2.60 -24.96 27.69
CA PHE A 374 -3.94 -24.46 27.35
C PHE A 374 -3.88 -23.28 26.37
N TYR A 375 -3.11 -22.22 26.68
CA TYR A 375 -3.13 -20.99 25.89
C TYR A 375 -2.42 -21.11 24.54
N VAL A 376 -1.33 -21.88 24.40
CA VAL A 376 -0.61 -21.97 23.11
C VAL A 376 -1.47 -22.68 22.04
N PRO A 377 -2.09 -23.86 22.28
CA PRO A 377 -2.98 -24.45 21.29
C PRO A 377 -4.25 -23.62 21.04
N ASN A 378 -4.83 -22.99 22.07
CA ASN A 378 -6.07 -22.21 21.92
C ASN A 378 -5.84 -20.91 21.11
N THR A 379 -4.72 -20.20 21.34
CA THR A 379 -4.36 -19.03 20.54
C THR A 379 -4.01 -19.39 19.09
N LEU A 380 -3.32 -20.53 18.86
CA LEU A 380 -3.11 -21.05 17.51
C LEU A 380 -4.45 -21.37 16.82
N ALA A 381 -5.37 -22.08 17.49
CA ALA A 381 -6.69 -22.40 16.94
C ALA A 381 -7.52 -21.14 16.59
N PHE A 382 -7.47 -20.12 17.44
CA PHE A 382 -8.10 -18.81 17.19
C PHE A 382 -7.49 -18.11 15.96
N ILE A 383 -6.16 -18.02 15.87
CA ILE A 383 -5.48 -17.38 14.72
C ILE A 383 -5.75 -18.14 13.42
N MET A 384 -5.67 -19.47 13.44
CA MET A 384 -5.96 -20.34 12.28
C MET A 384 -7.39 -20.14 11.78
N THR A 385 -8.38 -20.19 12.68
CA THR A 385 -9.79 -20.01 12.29
C THR A 385 -10.11 -18.59 11.85
N PHE A 386 -9.48 -17.58 12.44
CA PHE A 386 -9.61 -16.18 12.00
C PHE A 386 -9.07 -15.93 10.59
N ILE A 387 -7.96 -16.55 10.22
CA ILE A 387 -7.41 -16.48 8.85
C ILE A 387 -8.34 -17.19 7.87
N LEU A 388 -8.87 -18.36 8.24
CA LEU A 388 -9.80 -19.13 7.39
C LEU A 388 -11.15 -18.44 7.20
N THR A 389 -11.72 -17.79 8.23
CA THR A 389 -12.97 -17.01 8.06
C THR A 389 -12.77 -15.81 7.16
N LEU A 390 -11.66 -15.07 7.29
CA LEU A 390 -11.35 -13.93 6.40
C LEU A 390 -11.17 -14.37 4.94
N GLY A 391 -10.46 -15.48 4.71
CA GLY A 391 -10.28 -16.04 3.36
C GLY A 391 -11.61 -16.47 2.73
N LEU A 392 -12.44 -17.21 3.48
CA LEU A 392 -13.74 -17.68 3.00
C LEU A 392 -14.73 -16.52 2.78
N LEU A 393 -14.73 -15.51 3.65
CA LEU A 393 -15.53 -14.29 3.49
C LEU A 393 -15.14 -13.52 2.21
N ALA A 394 -13.84 -13.40 1.92
CA ALA A 394 -13.35 -12.74 0.71
C ALA A 394 -13.76 -13.50 -0.57
N ILE A 395 -13.73 -14.84 -0.55
CA ILE A 395 -14.20 -15.68 -1.65
C ILE A 395 -15.70 -15.48 -1.86
N VAL A 396 -16.51 -15.58 -0.81
CA VAL A 396 -17.97 -15.38 -0.88
C VAL A 396 -18.33 -13.98 -1.40
N ALA A 397 -17.66 -12.94 -0.93
CA ALA A 397 -17.86 -11.56 -1.38
C ALA A 397 -17.35 -11.27 -2.81
N SER A 398 -16.66 -12.23 -3.44
CA SER A 398 -16.23 -12.15 -4.85
C SER A 398 -17.10 -12.97 -5.81
N GLY A 399 -18.05 -13.75 -5.28
CA GLY A 399 -18.92 -14.66 -6.03
C GLY A 399 -20.41 -14.34 -5.95
N SER A 400 -20.76 -13.08 -5.60
CA SER A 400 -22.13 -12.58 -5.42
C SER A 400 -22.43 -11.37 -6.31
#